data_AF-A0A850NJ23-F1
#
_entry.id   AF-A0A850NJ23-F1
#
_cell.length_a   1.000
_cell.length_b   1.000
_cell.length_c   1.000
_cell.angle_alpha   90.00
_cell.angle_beta   90.00
_cell.angle_gamma   90.00
#
_symmetry.space_group_name_H-M   'P 1'
#
loop_
_entity.id
_entity.type
_entity.pdbx_description
1 polymer ?
#
loop_
_entity_poly.entity_id
_entity_poly.type
_entity_poly.pdbx_seq_one_letter_code
_entity_poly.pdbx_strand_id
1 'polypeptide(L)'
;IDDWPELDRLAFEAEAVGFHLTAHPLDAYRPMLRRLGAIDIARLAEAAAAGKGRVQLAGCVVDRKERPTRTGSRMAWLRLSDASGGCEVTLFSEVLSRTRELLVAGQAVLVTAELKAEGEMLRLTASDVASLDQAAREARAELRIWIEDAAAISQIRTILDRERGGRGRVVLVPHLAEGQEVEVSLPGDYAVTPRLGQAIKTISGVERVEER
;
A
#
# COMPACT_ATOMS: atom_id res chain seq x y z
N ILE A 1 12.01 16.19 -29.74
CA ILE A 1 10.89 16.61 -28.88
C ILE A 1 10.98 15.70 -27.68
N ASP A 2 11.43 16.26 -26.55
CA ASP A 2 11.92 15.52 -25.38
C ASP A 2 10.91 14.49 -24.87
N ASP A 3 11.37 13.24 -24.78
CA ASP A 3 10.71 12.13 -24.10
C ASP A 3 10.90 12.34 -22.59
N TRP A 4 9.87 12.86 -21.94
CA TRP A 4 9.85 12.99 -20.49
C TRP A 4 9.45 11.65 -19.86
N PRO A 5 10.09 11.22 -18.76
CA PRO A 5 9.74 10.00 -18.04
C PRO A 5 8.30 10.09 -17.49
N GLU A 6 7.49 9.05 -17.72
CA GLU A 6 6.06 8.97 -17.36
C GLU A 6 5.74 9.29 -15.88
N LEU A 7 6.74 9.15 -15.00
CA LEU A 7 6.60 9.41 -13.57
C LEU A 7 6.32 10.89 -13.24
N ASP A 8 6.88 11.82 -14.01
CA ASP A 8 6.70 13.26 -13.77
C ASP A 8 5.35 13.76 -14.33
N ARG A 9 4.81 13.10 -15.36
CA ARG A 9 3.50 13.44 -15.93
C ARG A 9 2.34 13.10 -15.00
N LEU A 10 2.46 11.99 -14.27
CA LEU A 10 1.48 11.54 -13.27
C LEU A 10 1.40 12.48 -12.06
N ALA A 11 2.50 13.15 -11.71
CA ALA A 11 2.51 14.15 -10.65
C ALA A 11 1.81 15.46 -11.06
N PHE A 12 1.90 15.86 -12.34
CA PHE A 12 1.23 17.06 -12.85
C PHE A 12 -0.25 16.85 -13.22
N GLU A 13 -0.66 15.65 -13.66
CA GLU A 13 -2.09 15.33 -13.85
C GLU A 13 -2.87 15.26 -12.51
N ALA A 14 -2.17 15.10 -11.37
CA ALA A 14 -2.79 15.03 -10.05
C ALA A 14 -3.36 16.37 -9.53
N GLU A 15 -2.97 17.52 -10.12
CA GLU A 15 -3.35 18.84 -9.60
C GLU A 15 -4.62 19.43 -10.25
N ALA A 16 -5.07 18.91 -11.40
CA ALA A 16 -6.13 19.57 -12.19
C ALA A 16 -7.49 18.86 -12.23
N VAL A 17 -7.56 17.54 -12.07
CA VAL A 17 -8.84 16.80 -12.16
C VAL A 17 -8.78 15.58 -11.25
N GLY A 18 -9.45 15.64 -10.10
CA GLY A 18 -9.51 14.58 -9.10
C GLY A 18 -10.28 13.33 -9.55
N PHE A 19 -9.80 12.65 -10.58
CA PHE A 19 -10.32 11.36 -11.07
C PHE A 19 -9.16 10.42 -11.43
N HIS A 20 -8.92 9.41 -10.58
CA HIS A 20 -8.00 8.31 -10.89
C HIS A 20 -8.66 7.38 -11.93
N LEU A 21 -8.43 7.65 -13.22
CA LEU A 21 -9.09 6.96 -14.32
C LEU A 21 -8.51 5.57 -14.67
N THR A 22 -7.44 5.10 -13.99
CA THR A 22 -6.85 3.78 -14.36
C THR A 22 -6.16 2.98 -13.24
N ALA A 23 -5.55 3.60 -12.22
CA ALA A 23 -4.97 2.87 -11.08
C ALA A 23 -4.85 3.75 -9.84
N HIS A 24 -5.35 3.29 -8.69
CA HIS A 24 -5.15 3.94 -7.40
C HIS A 24 -3.80 3.47 -6.80
N PRO A 25 -3.04 4.31 -6.07
CA PRO A 25 -1.77 3.90 -5.46
C PRO A 25 -1.87 2.63 -4.57
N LEU A 26 -3.06 2.37 -4.03
CA LEU A 26 -3.37 1.18 -3.21
C LEU A 26 -3.47 -0.12 -4.02
N ASP A 27 -3.67 -0.04 -5.35
CA ASP A 27 -3.81 -1.23 -6.19
C ASP A 27 -2.56 -2.12 -6.13
N ALA A 28 -1.40 -1.48 -5.99
CA ALA A 28 -0.12 -2.15 -5.83
C ALA A 28 -0.03 -2.99 -4.54
N TYR A 29 -0.83 -2.64 -3.52
CA TYR A 29 -0.85 -3.31 -2.20
C TYR A 29 -1.98 -4.34 -2.07
N ARG A 30 -2.83 -4.55 -3.08
CA ARG A 30 -4.02 -5.44 -3.00
C ARG A 30 -3.74 -6.84 -2.42
N PRO A 31 -2.67 -7.56 -2.80
CA PRO A 31 -2.38 -8.88 -2.24
C PRO A 31 -2.20 -8.82 -0.72
N MET A 32 -1.38 -7.89 -0.25
CA MET A 32 -1.16 -7.64 1.18
C MET A 32 -2.43 -7.19 1.89
N LEU A 33 -3.19 -6.24 1.32
CA LEU A 33 -4.42 -5.73 1.92
C LEU A 33 -5.47 -6.82 2.12
N ARG A 34 -5.58 -7.75 1.16
CA ARG A 34 -6.44 -8.94 1.30
C ARG A 34 -5.99 -9.84 2.44
N ARG A 35 -4.69 -10.09 2.60
CA ARG A 35 -4.13 -10.86 3.73
C ARG A 35 -4.37 -10.19 5.07
N LEU A 36 -4.32 -8.87 5.12
CA LEU A 36 -4.60 -8.08 6.32
C LEU A 36 -6.11 -7.96 6.62
N GLY A 37 -6.99 -8.37 5.69
CA GLY A 37 -8.43 -8.21 5.87
C GLY A 37 -8.88 -6.75 5.86
N ALA A 38 -8.11 -5.87 5.21
CA ALA A 38 -8.51 -4.49 4.99
C ALA A 38 -9.76 -4.47 4.08
N ILE A 39 -10.74 -3.66 4.44
CA ILE A 39 -11.97 -3.49 3.67
C ILE A 39 -11.91 -2.20 2.86
N ASP A 40 -12.60 -2.19 1.73
CA ASP A 40 -12.80 -0.99 0.94
C ASP A 40 -13.72 -0.01 1.69
N ILE A 41 -13.50 1.29 1.50
CA ILE A 41 -14.30 2.35 2.12
C ILE A 41 -15.79 2.20 1.80
N ALA A 42 -16.15 1.81 0.57
CA ALA A 42 -17.54 1.58 0.18
C ALA A 42 -18.26 0.50 1.00
N ARG A 43 -17.51 -0.42 1.66
CA ARG A 43 -18.06 -1.50 2.48
C ARG A 43 -18.23 -1.15 3.95
N LEU A 44 -17.92 0.07 4.35
CA LEU A 44 -18.06 0.52 5.75
C LEU A 44 -19.50 0.42 6.26
N ALA A 45 -20.49 0.78 5.43
CA ALA A 45 -21.90 0.69 5.82
C ALA A 45 -22.34 -0.75 6.05
N GLU A 46 -21.96 -1.66 5.16
CA GLU A 46 -22.22 -3.10 5.29
C GLU A 46 -21.53 -3.67 6.54
N ALA A 47 -20.28 -3.27 6.80
CA ALA A 47 -19.53 -3.69 7.98
C ALA A 47 -20.20 -3.22 9.28
N ALA A 48 -20.68 -1.98 9.33
CA ALA A 48 -21.41 -1.44 10.48
C ALA A 48 -22.74 -2.18 10.69
N ALA A 49 -23.50 -2.42 9.62
CA ALA A 49 -24.76 -3.16 9.68
C ALA A 49 -24.56 -4.61 10.15
N ALA A 50 -23.43 -5.24 9.80
CA ALA A 50 -23.02 -6.55 10.29
C ALA A 50 -22.49 -6.54 11.74
N GLY A 51 -22.51 -5.39 12.43
CA GLY A 51 -22.06 -5.27 13.82
C GLY A 51 -20.53 -5.30 14.00
N LYS A 52 -19.74 -5.06 12.93
CA LYS A 52 -18.29 -4.99 13.06
C LYS A 52 -17.88 -3.68 13.76
N GLY A 53 -17.46 -3.79 15.02
CA GLY A 53 -16.99 -2.64 15.81
C GLY A 53 -15.54 -2.21 15.52
N ARG A 54 -14.74 -3.05 14.85
CA ARG A 54 -13.35 -2.75 14.48
C ARG A 54 -13.10 -3.13 13.03
N VAL A 55 -12.46 -2.23 12.28
CA VAL A 55 -12.15 -2.39 10.85
C VAL A 55 -10.71 -1.97 10.56
N GLN A 56 -10.16 -2.51 9.49
CA GLN A 56 -8.91 -2.05 8.90
C GLN A 56 -9.19 -1.48 7.52
N LEU A 57 -8.63 -0.30 7.26
CA LEU A 57 -8.83 0.46 6.04
C LEU A 57 -7.47 0.81 5.47
N ALA A 58 -7.33 0.73 4.15
CA ALA A 58 -6.18 1.25 3.45
C ALA A 58 -6.61 2.48 2.67
N GLY A 59 -5.85 3.56 2.79
CA GLY A 59 -6.21 4.85 2.23
C GLY A 59 -4.98 5.65 1.82
N CYS A 60 -5.12 6.43 0.76
CA CYS A 60 -4.26 7.57 0.51
C CYS A 60 -4.73 8.75 1.37
N VAL A 61 -3.80 9.41 2.06
CA VAL A 61 -4.11 10.62 2.83
C VAL A 61 -4.42 11.75 1.86
N VAL A 62 -5.61 12.34 2.01
CA VAL A 62 -6.04 13.50 1.21
C VAL A 62 -5.74 14.79 1.96
N ASP A 63 -6.14 14.87 3.22
CA ASP A 63 -5.96 16.07 4.06
C ASP A 63 -6.02 15.70 5.56
N ARG A 64 -5.41 16.53 6.40
CA ARG A 64 -5.45 16.41 7.86
C ARG A 64 -5.76 17.77 8.49
N LYS A 65 -6.85 17.84 9.26
CA LYS A 65 -7.23 19.03 10.03
C LYS A 65 -7.08 18.79 11.52
N GLU A 66 -6.04 19.38 12.12
CA GLU A 66 -5.83 19.36 13.58
C GLU A 66 -6.66 20.45 14.27
N ARG A 67 -7.27 20.12 15.42
CA ARG A 67 -7.94 21.06 16.32
C ARG A 67 -7.60 20.76 17.78
N PRO A 68 -7.50 21.79 18.64
CA PRO A 68 -7.55 21.59 20.07
C PRO A 68 -8.96 21.15 20.49
N THR A 69 -9.04 20.18 21.40
CA THR A 69 -10.29 19.78 22.05
C THR A 69 -10.63 20.74 23.18
N ARG A 70 -11.88 20.70 23.64
CA ARG A 70 -12.35 21.50 24.78
C ARG A 70 -11.58 21.21 26.09
N THR A 71 -10.92 20.06 26.18
CA THR A 71 -10.10 19.62 27.32
C THR A 71 -8.63 20.01 27.21
N GLY A 72 -8.24 20.73 26.15
CA GLY A 72 -6.85 21.13 25.88
C GLY A 72 -6.00 20.07 25.17
N SER A 73 -6.52 18.86 24.95
CA SER A 73 -5.89 17.81 24.15
C SER A 73 -5.98 18.13 22.65
N ARG A 74 -5.27 17.39 21.79
CA ARG A 74 -5.38 17.56 20.33
C ARG A 74 -6.23 16.46 19.71
N MET A 75 -6.92 16.79 18.64
CA MET A 75 -7.68 15.87 17.80
C MET A 75 -7.46 16.24 16.33
N ALA A 76 -7.51 15.27 15.43
CA ALA A 76 -7.48 15.54 14.00
C ALA A 76 -8.57 14.78 13.26
N TRP A 77 -9.09 15.41 12.21
CA TRP A 77 -9.84 14.71 11.17
C TRP A 77 -8.89 14.42 10.02
N LEU A 78 -8.77 13.14 9.68
CA LEU A 78 -8.01 12.64 8.56
C LEU A 78 -8.98 12.26 7.46
N ARG A 79 -8.84 12.87 6.29
CA ARG A 79 -9.56 12.45 5.09
C ARG A 79 -8.72 11.43 4.34
N LEU A 80 -9.29 10.25 4.11
CA LEU A 80 -8.68 9.16 3.36
C LEU A 80 -9.47 8.91 2.08
N SER A 81 -8.77 8.45 1.04
CA SER A 81 -9.38 7.95 -0.19
C SER A 81 -8.83 6.59 -0.59
N ASP A 82 -9.68 5.77 -1.16
CA ASP A 82 -9.31 4.56 -1.89
C ASP A 82 -9.95 4.56 -3.29
N ALA A 83 -9.83 3.46 -4.02
CA ALA A 83 -10.45 3.31 -5.34
C ALA A 83 -11.99 3.29 -5.31
N SER A 84 -12.60 3.09 -4.13
CA SER A 84 -14.04 2.97 -3.93
C SER A 84 -14.70 4.26 -3.44
N GLY A 85 -13.95 5.18 -2.82
CA GLY A 85 -14.46 6.46 -2.35
C GLY A 85 -13.56 7.12 -1.31
N GLY A 86 -14.13 8.05 -0.56
CA GLY A 86 -13.45 8.74 0.54
C GLY A 86 -14.18 8.61 1.86
N CYS A 87 -13.43 8.62 2.96
CA CYS A 87 -13.98 8.65 4.32
C CYS A 87 -13.22 9.63 5.22
N GLU A 88 -13.84 9.99 6.34
CA GLU A 88 -13.21 10.78 7.38
C GLU A 88 -13.00 9.92 8.62
N VAL A 89 -11.78 9.96 9.16
CA VAL A 89 -11.39 9.24 10.36
C VAL A 89 -10.96 10.24 11.42
N THR A 90 -11.46 10.06 12.64
CA THR A 90 -11.07 10.87 13.80
C THR A 90 -9.86 10.25 14.49
N LEU A 91 -8.83 11.06 14.75
CA LEU A 91 -7.64 10.68 15.50
C LEU A 91 -7.57 11.49 16.79
N PHE A 92 -7.50 10.82 17.93
CA PHE A 92 -7.27 11.47 19.22
C PHE A 92 -5.78 11.67 19.48
N SER A 93 -5.48 12.51 20.47
CA SER A 93 -4.12 13.01 20.78
C SER A 93 -3.05 11.92 20.84
N GLU A 94 -3.37 10.76 21.43
CA GLU A 94 -2.44 9.64 21.55
C GLU A 94 -2.00 9.12 20.18
N VAL A 95 -2.95 8.71 19.34
CA VAL A 95 -2.69 8.22 17.98
C VAL A 95 -2.07 9.33 17.13
N LEU A 96 -2.65 10.54 17.17
CA LEU A 96 -2.18 11.69 16.39
C LEU A 96 -0.71 12.02 16.67
N SER A 97 -0.28 11.97 17.92
CA SER A 97 1.10 12.30 18.30
C SER A 97 2.12 11.29 17.75
N ARG A 98 1.77 9.99 17.75
CA ARG A 98 2.63 8.91 17.27
C ARG A 98 2.70 8.82 15.76
N THR A 99 1.63 9.18 15.06
CA THR A 99 1.49 8.90 13.63
C THR A 99 1.57 10.16 12.77
N ARG A 100 1.86 11.33 13.38
CA ARG A 100 1.82 12.64 12.73
C ARG A 100 2.61 12.73 11.42
N GLU A 101 3.75 12.05 11.36
CA GLU A 101 4.62 12.01 10.18
C GLU A 101 4.05 11.17 9.03
N LEU A 102 3.14 10.24 9.32
CA LEU A 102 2.47 9.40 8.32
C LEU A 102 1.26 10.10 7.69
N LEU A 103 0.73 11.15 8.33
CA LEU A 103 -0.49 11.84 7.93
C LEU A 103 -0.19 13.00 6.97
N VAL A 104 0.57 12.72 5.92
CA VAL A 104 0.96 13.67 4.87
C VAL A 104 0.20 13.34 3.60
N ALA A 105 -0.35 14.36 2.92
CA ALA A 105 -1.10 14.17 1.69
C ALA A 105 -0.30 13.35 0.66
N GLY A 106 -0.96 12.40 0.00
CA GLY A 106 -0.35 11.45 -0.94
C GLY A 106 0.26 10.20 -0.30
N GLN A 107 0.42 10.14 1.02
CA GLN A 107 0.94 8.94 1.69
C GLN A 107 -0.10 7.83 1.76
N ALA A 108 0.33 6.60 1.47
CA ALA A 108 -0.48 5.40 1.58
C ALA A 108 -0.37 4.82 3.00
N VAL A 109 -1.49 4.77 3.72
CA VAL A 109 -1.53 4.35 5.13
C VAL A 109 -2.55 3.23 5.36
N LEU A 110 -2.24 2.37 6.33
CA LEU A 110 -3.16 1.40 6.89
C LEU A 110 -3.70 1.96 8.20
N VAL A 111 -5.01 2.09 8.32
CA VAL A 111 -5.69 2.61 9.50
C VAL A 111 -6.50 1.50 10.14
N THR A 112 -6.23 1.24 11.41
CA THR A 112 -7.10 0.43 12.26
C THR A 112 -8.06 1.37 12.98
N ALA A 113 -9.35 1.18 12.81
CA ALA A 113 -10.38 2.06 13.37
C ALA A 113 -11.49 1.31 14.09
N GLU A 114 -12.03 1.93 15.12
CA GLU A 114 -13.35 1.61 15.64
C GLU A 114 -14.41 2.18 14.71
N LEU A 115 -15.38 1.35 14.34
CA LEU A 115 -16.53 1.72 13.52
C LEU A 115 -17.78 1.73 14.40
N LYS A 116 -18.42 2.89 14.51
CA LYS A 116 -19.67 3.07 15.26
C LYS A 116 -20.73 3.69 14.35
N ALA A 117 -21.92 3.10 14.35
CA ALA A 117 -23.09 3.71 13.73
C ALA A 117 -23.72 4.71 14.70
N GLU A 118 -23.95 5.94 14.25
CA GLU A 118 -24.62 7.00 14.98
C GLU A 118 -25.80 7.51 14.15
N GLY A 119 -26.96 6.87 14.35
CA GLY A 119 -28.11 7.08 13.48
C GLY A 119 -27.80 6.63 12.06
N GLU A 120 -27.90 7.57 11.10
CA GLU A 120 -27.59 7.33 9.69
C GLU A 120 -26.10 7.58 9.34
N MET A 121 -25.31 8.11 10.28
CA MET A 121 -23.90 8.42 10.05
C MET A 121 -22.99 7.32 10.60
N LEU A 122 -21.85 7.13 9.94
CA LEU A 122 -20.78 6.26 10.42
C LEU A 122 -19.67 7.11 11.03
N ARG A 123 -19.28 6.79 12.27
CA ARG A 123 -18.15 7.40 12.95
C ARG A 123 -16.98 6.42 12.97
N LEU A 124 -15.87 6.85 12.38
CA LEU A 124 -14.59 6.14 12.42
C LEU A 124 -13.65 6.82 13.40
N THR A 125 -13.11 6.05 14.34
CA THR A 125 -12.09 6.52 15.29
C THR A 125 -10.84 5.66 15.15
N ALA A 126 -9.72 6.23 14.73
CA ALA A 126 -8.47 5.49 14.61
C ALA A 126 -7.97 5.05 15.98
N SER A 127 -7.60 3.78 16.09
CA SER A 127 -6.82 3.24 17.20
C SER A 127 -5.34 3.10 16.83
N ASP A 128 -5.01 2.94 15.54
CA ASP A 128 -3.64 2.88 15.07
C ASP A 128 -3.55 3.29 13.58
N VAL A 129 -2.40 3.84 13.19
CA VAL A 129 -2.07 4.16 11.80
C VAL A 129 -0.65 3.71 11.51
N ALA A 130 -0.46 2.95 10.44
CA ALA A 130 0.82 2.46 9.98
C ALA A 130 1.07 2.84 8.52
N SER A 131 2.34 2.97 8.15
CA SER A 131 2.74 3.09 6.74
C SER A 131 2.49 1.77 6.03
N LEU A 132 1.87 1.81 4.84
CA LEU A 132 1.68 0.61 4.04
C LEU A 132 3.01 0.05 3.53
N ASP A 133 3.97 0.91 3.20
CA ASP A 133 5.32 0.49 2.82
C ASP A 133 6.02 -0.23 3.97
N GLN A 134 5.97 0.32 5.18
CA GLN A 134 6.58 -0.33 6.34
C GLN A 134 5.88 -1.67 6.64
N ALA A 135 4.55 -1.72 6.56
CA ALA A 135 3.79 -2.95 6.73
C ALA A 135 4.17 -4.01 5.68
N ALA A 136 4.38 -3.60 4.42
CA ALA A 136 4.83 -4.50 3.35
C ALA A 136 6.24 -5.04 3.63
N ARG A 137 7.18 -4.20 4.08
CA ARG A 137 8.54 -4.64 4.44
C ARG A 137 8.57 -5.66 5.56
N GLU A 138 7.67 -5.52 6.53
CA GLU A 138 7.55 -6.42 7.67
C GLU A 138 6.72 -7.68 7.38
N ALA A 139 5.98 -7.68 6.27
CA ALA A 139 5.23 -8.84 5.83
C ALA A 139 6.17 -9.97 5.40
N ARG A 140 5.83 -11.19 5.79
CA ARG A 140 6.44 -12.42 5.23
C ARG A 140 5.77 -12.71 3.88
N ALA A 141 6.13 -11.92 2.89
CA ALA A 141 5.69 -12.06 1.50
C ALA A 141 6.76 -12.78 0.67
N GLU A 142 6.33 -13.47 -0.38
CA GLU A 142 7.21 -14.10 -1.37
C GLU A 142 7.05 -13.39 -2.71
N LEU A 143 8.15 -12.88 -3.28
CA LEU A 143 8.20 -12.33 -4.62
C LEU A 143 8.76 -13.38 -5.58
N ARG A 144 7.94 -13.81 -6.53
CA ARG A 144 8.33 -14.76 -7.58
C ARG A 144 8.58 -14.01 -8.88
N ILE A 145 9.73 -14.25 -9.51
CA ILE A 145 10.18 -13.55 -10.72
C ILE A 145 10.43 -14.59 -11.82
N TRP A 146 9.63 -14.55 -12.87
CA TRP A 146 9.81 -15.38 -14.05
C TRP A 146 10.79 -14.71 -15.00
N ILE A 147 11.83 -15.44 -15.41
CA ILE A 147 12.94 -14.91 -16.19
C ILE A 147 13.01 -15.66 -17.53
N GLU A 148 12.88 -14.93 -18.63
CA GLU A 148 13.08 -15.45 -19.99
C GLU A 148 14.56 -15.39 -20.40
N ASP A 149 15.25 -14.31 -20.03
CA ASP A 149 16.64 -14.07 -20.43
C ASP A 149 17.55 -13.93 -19.20
N ALA A 150 18.63 -14.72 -19.18
CA ALA A 150 19.66 -14.66 -18.15
C ALA A 150 20.33 -13.28 -18.03
N ALA A 151 20.30 -12.44 -19.08
CA ALA A 151 20.79 -11.07 -19.03
C ALA A 151 20.09 -10.21 -17.94
N ALA A 152 18.82 -10.50 -17.64
CA ALA A 152 18.03 -9.82 -16.62
C ALA A 152 18.60 -9.98 -15.20
N ILE A 153 19.32 -11.10 -14.93
CA ILE A 153 19.80 -11.46 -13.59
C ILE A 153 20.69 -10.37 -12.97
N SER A 154 21.54 -9.74 -13.78
CA SER A 154 22.45 -8.68 -13.33
C SER A 154 21.71 -7.43 -12.82
N GLN A 155 20.65 -7.05 -13.53
CA GLN A 155 19.80 -5.91 -13.16
C GLN A 155 18.92 -6.25 -11.96
N ILE A 156 18.32 -7.46 -11.94
CA ILE A 156 17.54 -7.97 -10.81
C ILE A 156 18.38 -7.91 -9.53
N ARG A 157 19.62 -8.42 -9.57
CA ARG A 157 20.54 -8.38 -8.42
C ARG A 157 20.77 -6.95 -7.92
N THR A 158 21.02 -6.01 -8.84
CA THR A 158 21.30 -4.61 -8.50
C THR A 158 20.11 -3.96 -7.78
N ILE A 159 18.88 -4.25 -8.21
CA ILE A 159 17.67 -3.75 -7.56
C ILE A 159 17.46 -4.43 -6.20
N LEU A 160 17.61 -5.75 -6.13
CA LEU A 160 17.46 -6.52 -4.90
C LEU A 160 18.47 -6.13 -3.81
N ASP A 161 19.70 -5.75 -4.19
CA ASP A 161 20.72 -5.30 -3.24
C ASP A 161 20.36 -3.96 -2.56
N ARG A 162 19.51 -3.13 -3.21
CA ARG A 162 19.01 -1.87 -2.64
C ARG A 162 17.81 -2.08 -1.71
N GLU A 163 17.06 -3.17 -1.91
CA GLU A 163 15.81 -3.49 -1.20
C GLU A 163 16.02 -4.64 -0.18
N ARG A 164 17.14 -4.64 0.54
CA ARG A 164 17.43 -5.61 1.61
C ARG A 164 16.80 -5.21 2.95
N GLY A 165 16.71 -6.18 3.87
CA GLY A 165 16.34 -5.93 5.27
C GLY A 165 14.83 -5.90 5.55
N GLY A 166 14.02 -6.50 4.67
CA GLY A 166 12.63 -6.83 4.97
C GLY A 166 12.50 -8.21 5.64
N ARG A 167 11.31 -8.80 5.59
CA ARG A 167 11.04 -10.18 6.03
C ARG A 167 10.54 -11.10 4.91
N GLY A 168 10.57 -10.60 3.68
CA GLY A 168 10.12 -11.32 2.51
C GLY A 168 11.23 -12.14 1.85
N ARG A 169 10.81 -13.06 0.99
CA ARG A 169 11.69 -13.95 0.23
C ARG A 169 11.54 -13.69 -1.26
N VAL A 170 12.59 -13.97 -2.02
CA VAL A 170 12.58 -13.84 -3.47
C VAL A 170 12.89 -15.21 -4.09
N VAL A 171 12.06 -15.61 -5.05
CA VAL A 171 12.20 -16.85 -5.81
C VAL A 171 12.32 -16.50 -7.29
N LEU A 172 13.38 -16.99 -7.94
CA LEU A 172 13.56 -16.87 -9.37
C LEU A 172 13.03 -18.13 -10.06
N VAL A 173 12.30 -17.95 -11.15
CA VAL A 173 11.71 -19.01 -11.95
C VAL A 173 12.20 -18.84 -13.40
N PRO A 174 13.39 -19.36 -13.75
CA PRO A 174 13.88 -19.30 -15.13
C PRO A 174 12.99 -20.13 -16.07
N HIS A 175 12.75 -19.60 -17.26
CA HIS A 175 12.15 -20.34 -18.35
C HIS A 175 13.17 -21.35 -18.88
N LEU A 176 12.85 -22.64 -18.74
CA LEU A 176 13.64 -23.73 -19.30
C LEU A 176 12.87 -24.37 -20.46
N ALA A 177 13.54 -25.22 -21.24
CA ALA A 177 12.89 -25.96 -22.33
C ALA A 177 11.66 -26.76 -21.84
N GLU A 178 10.75 -27.07 -22.78
CA GLU A 178 9.41 -27.59 -22.48
C GLU A 178 9.40 -28.71 -21.41
N GLY A 179 8.67 -28.44 -20.31
CA GLY A 179 8.35 -29.41 -19.26
C GLY A 179 9.21 -29.35 -17.99
N GLN A 180 10.15 -28.41 -17.87
CA GLN A 180 10.94 -28.22 -16.65
C GLN A 180 10.66 -26.85 -16.03
N GLU A 181 10.13 -26.83 -14.82
CA GLU A 181 10.09 -25.64 -13.96
C GLU A 181 11.12 -25.82 -12.84
N VAL A 182 12.07 -24.88 -12.75
CA VAL A 182 13.02 -24.82 -11.64
C VAL A 182 12.72 -23.56 -10.84
N GLU A 183 12.63 -23.71 -9.52
CA GLU A 183 12.50 -22.59 -8.60
C GLU A 183 13.79 -22.41 -7.82
N VAL A 184 14.36 -21.22 -7.89
CA VAL A 184 15.59 -20.86 -7.16
C VAL A 184 15.24 -19.85 -6.09
N SER A 185 15.16 -20.31 -4.84
CA SER A 185 15.01 -19.43 -3.68
C SER A 185 16.32 -18.71 -3.40
N LEU A 186 16.29 -17.37 -3.40
CA LEU A 186 17.46 -16.57 -3.08
C LEU A 186 17.71 -16.55 -1.56
N PRO A 187 18.98 -16.62 -1.11
CA PRO A 187 19.31 -16.51 0.29
C PRO A 187 19.16 -15.06 0.79
N GLY A 188 18.63 -14.91 2.00
CA GLY A 188 18.48 -13.63 2.70
C GLY A 188 17.05 -13.09 2.72
N ASP A 189 16.88 -11.96 3.39
CA ASP A 189 15.58 -11.31 3.56
C ASP A 189 15.51 -10.00 2.76
N TYR A 190 14.38 -9.83 2.07
CA TYR A 190 14.14 -8.74 1.15
C TYR A 190 12.89 -7.95 1.56
N ALA A 191 12.94 -6.64 1.30
CA ALA A 191 11.81 -5.74 1.42
C ALA A 191 10.88 -5.95 0.21
N VAL A 192 10.01 -6.95 0.30
CA VAL A 192 8.99 -7.21 -0.73
C VAL A 192 7.92 -6.14 -0.64
N THR A 193 8.15 -5.05 -1.36
CA THR A 193 7.23 -3.91 -1.50
C THR A 193 6.69 -3.86 -2.92
N PRO A 194 5.56 -3.18 -3.15
CA PRO A 194 5.05 -3.02 -4.51
C PRO A 194 6.03 -2.25 -5.41
N ARG A 195 6.82 -1.34 -4.84
CA ARG A 195 7.90 -0.62 -5.54
C ARG A 195 8.96 -1.59 -6.08
N LEU A 196 9.39 -2.55 -5.27
CA LEU A 196 10.31 -3.60 -5.72
C LEU A 196 9.69 -4.41 -6.87
N GLY A 197 8.45 -4.87 -6.70
CA GLY A 197 7.75 -5.64 -7.73
C GLY A 197 7.62 -4.89 -9.06
N GLN A 198 7.30 -3.60 -9.02
CA GLN A 198 7.24 -2.75 -10.22
C GLN A 198 8.62 -2.54 -10.87
N ALA A 199 9.65 -2.26 -10.08
CA ALA A 199 11.01 -2.07 -10.59
C ALA A 199 11.57 -3.33 -11.27
N ILE A 200 11.24 -4.53 -10.77
CA ILE A 200 11.63 -5.78 -11.42
C ILE A 200 10.86 -5.99 -12.73
N LYS A 201 9.56 -5.66 -12.78
CA LYS A 201 8.74 -5.80 -14.01
C LYS A 201 9.24 -4.94 -15.17
N THR A 202 9.96 -3.85 -14.93
CA THR A 202 10.51 -3.00 -16.00
C THR A 202 11.79 -3.55 -16.64
N ILE A 203 12.37 -4.63 -16.09
CA ILE A 203 13.60 -5.22 -16.60
C ILE A 203 13.30 -6.04 -17.85
N SER A 204 14.03 -5.77 -18.94
CA SER A 204 13.98 -6.61 -20.14
C SER A 204 14.48 -8.03 -19.83
N GLY A 205 13.70 -9.04 -20.24
CA GLY A 205 13.96 -10.45 -19.91
C GLY A 205 13.24 -10.96 -18.66
N VAL A 206 12.43 -10.13 -18.00
CA VAL A 206 11.46 -10.57 -16.98
C VAL A 206 10.10 -10.74 -17.65
N GLU A 207 9.58 -11.97 -17.63
CA GLU A 207 8.26 -12.32 -18.18
C GLU A 207 7.14 -11.84 -17.25
N ARG A 208 7.28 -12.16 -15.95
CA ARG A 208 6.22 -11.98 -14.96
C ARG A 208 6.78 -11.83 -13.55
N VAL A 209 6.04 -11.11 -12.72
CA VAL A 209 6.31 -11.00 -11.27
C VAL A 209 5.02 -11.19 -10.50
N GLU A 210 5.04 -12.06 -9.48
CA GLU A 210 3.91 -12.40 -8.60
C GLU A 210 4.31 -12.24 -7.13
N GLU A 211 3.43 -11.65 -6.32
CA GLU A 211 3.58 -11.54 -4.85
C GLU A 211 2.60 -12.50 -4.16
N ARG A 212 3.09 -13.27 -3.18
CA ARG A 212 2.31 -14.22 -2.37
C ARG A 212 2.40 -13.96 -0.86
#